data_AF-A0A357I0W1-F1
#
_entry.id   AF-A0A357I0W1-F1
#
_cell.length_a   1.000
_cell.length_b   1.000
_cell.length_c   1.000
_cell.angle_alpha   90.00
_cell.angle_beta   90.00
_cell.angle_gamma   90.00
#
_symmetry.space_group_name_H-M   'P 1'
#
loop_
_entity.id
_entity.type
_entity.pdbx_description
1 polymer ?
#
loop_
_entity_poly.entity_id
_entity_poly.type
_entity_poly.pdbx_seq_one_letter_code
_entity_poly.pdbx_strand_id
1 'polypeptide(L)'
;MRWVFGEAYKNLRGSDVDLLTQLQRAKQAGVDLPRLFACCGYDDFILEQSRAFARQCSENEIPLKYVEGPGDHEWSYWDRMIREVLDWLPRTAS
;
A
#
# COMPACT_ATOMS: atom_id res chain seq x y z
N MET A 1 -8.20 -4.82 19.66
CA MET A 1 -9.04 -4.19 18.61
C MET A 1 -8.86 -4.98 17.33
N ARG A 2 -9.95 -5.26 16.59
CA ARG A 2 -9.91 -6.11 15.38
C ARG A 2 -10.33 -5.28 14.17
N TRP A 3 -9.41 -5.11 13.23
CA TRP A 3 -9.50 -4.16 12.11
C TRP A 3 -9.99 -4.78 10.79
N VAL A 4 -10.29 -6.08 10.80
CA VAL A 4 -10.82 -6.81 9.63
C VAL A 4 -12.17 -7.45 9.97
N PHE A 5 -13.19 -7.08 9.20
CA PHE A 5 -14.58 -7.50 9.34
C PHE A 5 -14.92 -8.61 8.33
N GLY A 6 -16.08 -9.27 8.49
CA GLY A 6 -16.51 -10.40 7.66
C GLY A 6 -16.02 -11.75 8.17
N GLU A 7 -16.02 -12.80 7.33
CA GLU A 7 -15.57 -14.16 7.67
C GLU A 7 -14.06 -14.37 7.36
N ALA A 8 -13.52 -13.61 6.41
CA ALA A 8 -12.14 -13.76 5.94
C ALA A 8 -11.08 -13.48 7.02
N TYR A 9 -11.42 -12.76 8.08
CA TYR A 9 -10.52 -12.57 9.24
C TYR A 9 -10.09 -13.89 9.90
N LYS A 10 -10.90 -14.96 9.79
CA LYS A 10 -10.60 -16.25 10.43
C LYS A 10 -9.36 -16.88 9.80
N ASN A 11 -9.18 -16.65 8.50
CA ASN A 11 -8.09 -17.19 7.69
C ASN A 11 -7.61 -16.13 6.70
N LEU A 12 -6.89 -15.10 7.18
CA LEU A 12 -6.45 -14.00 6.32
C LEU A 12 -5.41 -14.45 5.30
N ARG A 13 -4.36 -15.15 5.74
CA ARG A 13 -3.26 -15.57 4.87
C ARG A 13 -3.77 -16.46 3.74
N GLY A 14 -3.46 -16.09 2.51
CA GLY A 14 -3.89 -16.85 1.32
C GLY A 14 -5.33 -16.58 0.88
N SER A 15 -6.08 -15.76 1.60
CA SER A 15 -7.45 -15.39 1.23
C SER A 15 -7.50 -14.30 0.17
N ASP A 16 -8.70 -14.01 -0.32
CA ASP A 16 -8.91 -12.98 -1.33
C ASP A 16 -8.80 -11.54 -0.80
N VAL A 17 -8.72 -11.36 0.53
CA VAL A 17 -8.53 -10.06 1.18
C VAL A 17 -7.08 -9.83 1.64
N ASP A 18 -6.19 -10.79 1.40
CA ASP A 18 -4.76 -10.66 1.69
C ASP A 18 -4.04 -10.01 0.50
N LEU A 19 -3.67 -8.74 0.67
CA LEU A 19 -3.02 -7.93 -0.36
C LEU A 19 -1.76 -8.58 -0.93
N LEU A 20 -0.97 -9.28 -0.11
CA LEU A 20 0.26 -9.92 -0.57
C LEU A 20 -0.05 -11.12 -1.46
N THR A 21 -1.04 -11.91 -1.04
CA THR A 21 -1.52 -13.03 -1.85
C THR A 21 -2.05 -12.54 -3.19
N GLN A 22 -2.81 -11.44 -3.21
CA GLN A 22 -3.31 -10.86 -4.45
C GLN A 22 -2.18 -10.36 -5.36
N LEU A 23 -1.18 -9.67 -4.82
CA LEU A 23 -0.03 -9.21 -5.60
C LEU A 23 0.79 -10.36 -6.18
N GLN A 24 1.03 -11.41 -5.40
CA GLN A 24 1.73 -12.62 -5.86
C GLN A 24 0.96 -13.31 -6.98
N ARG A 25 -0.35 -13.48 -6.83
CA ARG A 25 -1.22 -14.07 -7.87
C ARG A 25 -1.20 -13.23 -9.14
N ALA A 26 -1.29 -11.91 -9.03
CA ALA A 26 -1.22 -11.01 -10.18
C ALA A 26 0.14 -11.10 -10.92
N LYS A 27 1.26 -11.11 -10.16
CA LYS A 27 2.60 -11.31 -10.72
C LYS A 27 2.72 -12.67 -11.43
N GLN A 28 2.26 -13.76 -10.80
CA GLN A 28 2.30 -15.11 -11.36
C GLN A 28 1.44 -15.25 -12.62
N ALA A 29 0.28 -14.58 -12.66
CA ALA A 29 -0.59 -14.55 -13.82
C ALA A 29 -0.06 -13.66 -14.96
N GLY A 30 1.07 -12.97 -14.76
CA GLY A 30 1.65 -12.06 -15.75
C GLY A 30 0.79 -10.82 -15.99
N VAL A 31 0.00 -10.41 -14.99
CA VAL A 31 -0.80 -9.18 -15.06
C VAL A 31 0.15 -7.99 -15.04
N ASP A 32 -0.02 -7.06 -15.97
CA ASP A 32 0.66 -5.77 -15.92
C ASP A 32 0.10 -4.96 -14.76
N LEU A 33 0.87 -4.87 -13.68
CA LEU A 33 0.44 -4.19 -12.47
C LEU A 33 0.42 -2.68 -12.69
N PRO A 34 -0.59 -1.96 -12.18
CA PRO A 34 -0.49 -0.51 -12.12
C PRO A 34 0.74 -0.13 -11.30
N ARG A 35 1.32 1.02 -11.60
CA ARG A 35 2.34 1.60 -10.74
C ARG A 35 1.72 1.78 -9.34
N LEU A 36 2.42 1.33 -8.30
CA LEU A 36 1.93 1.39 -6.92
C LEU A 36 2.58 2.55 -6.17
N PHE A 37 1.78 3.23 -5.34
CA PHE A 37 2.22 4.27 -4.42
C PHE A 37 1.61 4.00 -3.04
N ALA A 38 2.42 4.11 -1.99
CA ALA A 38 1.95 4.06 -0.61
C ALA A 38 2.69 5.11 0.22
N CYS A 39 2.03 5.65 1.24
CA CYS A 39 2.67 6.57 2.16
C CYS A 39 2.13 6.45 3.57
N CYS A 40 2.97 6.72 4.57
CA CYS A 40 2.58 6.67 5.98
C CYS A 40 3.31 7.72 6.82
N GLY A 41 2.61 8.31 7.79
CA GLY A 41 3.18 9.28 8.72
C GLY A 41 4.06 8.61 9.78
N TYR A 42 5.09 9.31 10.28
CA TYR A 42 5.98 8.77 11.32
C TYR A 42 5.28 8.48 12.65
N ASP A 43 4.17 9.17 12.93
CA ASP A 43 3.41 9.04 14.17
C ASP A 43 2.13 8.19 13.98
N ASP A 44 1.87 7.69 12.77
CA ASP A 44 0.69 6.90 12.44
C ASP A 44 0.76 5.50 13.07
N PHE A 45 -0.35 5.08 13.70
CA PHE A 45 -0.50 3.78 14.35
C PHE A 45 -0.37 2.59 13.39
N ILE A 46 -0.40 2.80 12.06
CA ILE A 46 -0.18 1.76 11.04
C ILE A 46 1.23 1.77 10.40
N LEU A 47 2.18 2.56 10.92
CA LEU A 47 3.50 2.72 10.31
C LEU A 47 4.26 1.41 10.13
N GLU A 48 4.31 0.55 11.15
CA GLU A 48 5.04 -0.72 11.06
C GLU A 48 4.40 -1.71 10.10
N GLN A 49 3.07 -1.67 9.95
CA GLN A 49 2.33 -2.44 8.97
C GLN A 49 2.63 -1.94 7.55
N SER A 50 2.69 -0.62 7.36
CA SER A 50 3.05 0.00 6.08
C SER A 50 4.49 -0.36 5.67
N ARG A 51 5.43 -0.29 6.61
CA ARG A 51 6.82 -0.75 6.42
C ARG A 51 6.91 -2.23 6.10
N ALA A 52 6.14 -3.08 6.78
CA ALA A 52 6.11 -4.50 6.51
C ALA A 52 5.63 -4.79 5.07
N PHE A 53 4.57 -4.12 4.63
CA PHE A 53 4.08 -4.23 3.26
C PHE A 53 5.11 -3.76 2.23
N ALA A 54 5.79 -2.63 2.49
CA ALA A 54 6.85 -2.13 1.61
C ALA A 54 8.04 -3.11 1.51
N ARG A 55 8.48 -3.69 2.63
CA ARG A 55 9.51 -4.75 2.64
C ARG A 55 9.09 -5.95 1.81
N GLN A 56 7.85 -6.41 1.98
CA GLN A 56 7.34 -7.56 1.22
C GLN A 56 7.22 -7.28 -0.27
N CYS A 57 6.81 -6.07 -0.68
CA CYS A 57 6.85 -5.68 -2.09
C CYS A 57 8.27 -5.75 -2.64
N SER A 58 9.26 -5.22 -1.91
CA SER A 58 10.67 -5.27 -2.29
C SER A 58 11.20 -6.71 -2.42
N GLU A 59 10.92 -7.57 -1.42
CA GLU A 59 11.35 -8.98 -1.41
C GLU A 59 10.74 -9.79 -2.56
N ASN A 60 9.56 -9.39 -3.05
CA ASN A 60 8.86 -10.04 -4.15
C ASN A 60 9.06 -9.30 -5.49
N GLU A 61 10.00 -8.34 -5.56
CA GLU A 61 10.30 -7.54 -6.76
C GLU A 61 9.06 -6.84 -7.36
N ILE A 62 8.15 -6.38 -6.50
CA ILE A 62 6.97 -5.61 -6.88
C ILE A 62 7.32 -4.11 -6.76
N PRO A 63 7.32 -3.35 -7.86
CA PRO A 63 7.64 -1.93 -7.82
C PRO A 63 6.61 -1.13 -7.01
N LEU A 64 7.05 -0.51 -5.92
CA LEU A 64 6.25 0.35 -5.05
C LEU A 64 7.01 1.65 -4.77
N LYS A 65 6.40 2.81 -5.06
CA LYS A 65 6.87 4.08 -4.52
C LYS A 65 6.34 4.23 -3.09
N TYR A 66 7.21 4.03 -2.10
CA TYR A 66 6.86 4.17 -0.69
C TYR A 66 7.47 5.44 -0.11
N VAL A 67 6.66 6.28 0.56
CA VAL A 67 7.07 7.56 1.12
C VAL A 67 6.65 7.65 2.59
N GLU A 68 7.57 8.05 3.46
CA GLU A 68 7.26 8.36 4.86
C GLU A 68 7.60 9.82 5.17
N GLY A 69 6.92 10.42 6.15
CA GLY A 69 7.19 11.79 6.57
C GLY A 69 6.48 12.18 7.86
N PRO A 70 6.73 13.40 8.39
CA PRO A 70 6.12 13.86 9.64
C PRO A 70 4.59 13.92 9.56
N GLY A 71 3.90 13.38 10.56
CA GLY A 71 2.43 13.39 10.66
C GLY A 71 1.87 12.08 11.19
N ASP A 72 0.60 12.11 11.58
CA ASP A 72 -0.19 10.98 12.09
C ASP A 72 -1.34 10.67 11.08
N HIS A 73 -2.34 9.92 11.52
CA HIS A 73 -3.53 9.52 10.79
C HIS A 73 -4.53 10.68 10.64
N GLU A 74 -4.09 11.77 10.01
CA GLU A 74 -4.82 13.03 9.93
C GLU A 74 -4.86 13.66 8.52
N TRP A 75 -5.88 14.51 8.30
CA TRP A 75 -6.12 15.14 7.00
C TRP A 75 -5.01 16.08 6.53
N SER A 76 -4.30 16.74 7.45
CA SER A 76 -3.12 17.57 7.14
C SER A 76 -2.00 16.75 6.48
N TYR A 77 -1.75 15.53 6.97
CA TYR A 77 -0.82 14.60 6.36
C TYR A 77 -1.30 14.21 4.95
N TRP A 78 -2.58 13.83 4.81
CA TRP A 78 -3.13 13.43 3.52
C TRP A 78 -3.20 14.57 2.49
N ASP A 79 -3.47 15.82 2.88
CA ASP A 79 -3.45 16.99 1.96
C ASP A 79 -2.07 17.22 1.36
N ARG A 80 -1.01 16.99 2.14
CA ARG A 80 0.36 17.04 1.62
C ARG A 80 0.63 15.85 0.69
N MET A 81 0.29 14.64 1.11
CA MET A 81 0.59 13.44 0.33
C MET A 81 -0.21 13.32 -0.96
N ILE A 82 -1.43 13.84 -1.04
CA ILE A 82 -2.20 13.80 -2.28
C ILE A 82 -1.52 14.63 -3.38
N ARG A 83 -0.84 15.73 -3.04
CA ARG A 83 -0.07 16.52 -4.01
C ARG A 83 1.09 15.72 -4.59
N GLU A 84 1.85 15.03 -3.73
CA GLU A 84 2.93 14.11 -4.13
C GLU A 84 2.42 12.97 -5.03
N VAL A 85 1.23 12.42 -4.74
CA VAL A 85 0.58 11.40 -5.57
C VAL A 85 0.22 11.99 -6.94
N LEU A 86 -0.43 13.16 -6.96
CA LEU A 86 -0.85 13.82 -8.20
C LEU A 86 0.34 14.16 -9.11
N ASP A 87 1.46 14.60 -8.54
CA ASP A 87 2.68 14.87 -9.31
C ASP A 87 3.35 13.61 -9.85
N TRP A 88 3.21 12.49 -9.14
CA TRP A 88 3.75 11.19 -9.54
C TRP A 88 2.89 10.44 -10.57
N LEU A 89 1.57 10.65 -10.56
CA LEU A 89 0.65 10.00 -11.50
C LEU A 89 1.09 10.21 -12.96
N PRO A 90 0.88 9.21 -13.83
CA PRO A 90 1.29 9.34 -15.22
C PRO A 90 0.30 10.30 -15.86
N ARG A 91 0.69 11.55 -15.99
CA ARG A 91 -0.10 12.56 -16.70
C ARG A 91 -0.06 12.17 -18.17
N THR A 92 -1.17 11.69 -18.71
CA THR A 92 -1.33 11.63 -20.17
C THR A 92 -1.23 13.07 -20.66
N ALA A 93 -0.20 13.37 -21.46
CA ALA A 93 -0.18 14.61 -22.22
C ALA A 93 -1.49 14.67 -23.02
N SER A 94 -2.27 15.72 -22.79
CA SER A 94 -3.42 16.06 -23.63
C SER A 94 -2.94 16.71 -24.91
#